data_AF-A0A7K4SF31-F1
#
_entry.id   AF-A0A7K4SF31-F1
#
_cell.length_a   1.000
_cell.length_b   1.000
_cell.length_c   1.000
_cell.angle_alpha   90.00
_cell.angle_beta   90.00
_cell.angle_gamma   90.00
#
_symmetry.space_group_name_H-M   'P 1'
#
loop_
_entity.id
_entity.type
_entity.pdbx_description
1 polymer ?
#
loop_
_entity_poly.entity_id
_entity_poly.type
_entity_poly.pdbx_seq_one_letter_code
_entity_poly.pdbx_strand_id
1 'polypeptide(L)'
;GVPSPQGKRSKRSPVPPSFEDMHTQRVIANVRERQRTQSLNDAFAELRKIIPTLPSDKLSKIQTLKLAARYIDFLYQVLQSDELDHKITSCNYLAHERLSYAFSVWRMEGAWSMSASH
;
A
#
# COMPACT_ATOMS: atom_id res chain seq x y z
N GLY A 1 -60.57 -22.07 39.31
CA GLY A 1 -59.14 -22.45 39.44
C GLY A 1 -58.63 -22.82 38.07
N VAL A 2 -57.38 -22.63 37.66
CA VAL A 2 -56.09 -22.38 38.35
C VAL A 2 -55.15 -21.74 37.28
N PRO A 3 -54.18 -20.88 37.62
CA PRO A 3 -53.25 -20.28 36.66
C PRO A 3 -51.90 -21.03 36.51
N SER A 4 -51.19 -20.76 35.40
CA SER A 4 -49.72 -20.82 35.18
C SER A 4 -49.06 -22.20 34.87
N PRO A 5 -47.84 -22.26 34.25
CA PRO A 5 -46.85 -21.18 34.10
C PRO A 5 -46.19 -20.96 32.72
N GLN A 6 -45.79 -19.70 32.54
CA GLN A 6 -44.82 -19.21 31.57
C GLN A 6 -43.49 -19.97 31.65
N GLY A 7 -43.03 -20.48 30.50
CA GLY A 7 -41.66 -20.96 30.33
C GLY A 7 -40.67 -19.81 30.50
N LYS A 8 -40.01 -19.75 31.65
CA LYS A 8 -38.93 -18.80 31.92
C LYS A 8 -37.74 -19.15 31.02
N ARG A 9 -37.50 -18.31 29.99
CA ARG A 9 -36.20 -18.25 29.29
C ARG A 9 -35.13 -17.95 30.33
N SER A 10 -34.34 -18.96 30.70
CA SER A 10 -33.16 -18.80 31.53
C SER A 10 -32.14 -17.96 30.75
N LYS A 11 -32.12 -16.65 31.01
CA LYS A 11 -31.00 -15.78 30.63
C LYS A 11 -29.82 -16.20 31.50
N ARG A 12 -29.00 -17.13 31.01
CA ARG A 12 -27.68 -17.39 31.60
C ARG A 12 -26.88 -16.09 31.50
N SER A 13 -26.63 -15.47 32.64
CA SER A 13 -25.70 -14.34 32.76
C SER A 13 -24.32 -14.77 32.23
N PRO A 14 -23.60 -13.95 31.44
CA PRO A 14 -22.25 -14.30 31.01
C PRO A 14 -21.35 -14.42 32.24
N VAL A 15 -20.74 -15.59 32.44
CA VAL A 15 -19.67 -15.75 33.43
C VAL A 15 -18.50 -14.87 32.98
N PRO A 16 -17.90 -14.04 33.85
CA PRO A 16 -16.75 -13.25 33.47
C PRO A 16 -15.62 -14.17 32.99
N PRO A 17 -14.94 -13.84 31.87
CA PRO A 17 -13.91 -14.69 31.29
C PRO A 17 -12.79 -14.95 32.30
N SER A 18 -12.28 -16.17 32.32
CA SER A 18 -11.13 -16.53 33.15
C SER A 18 -9.91 -15.68 32.75
N PHE A 19 -8.97 -15.48 33.66
CA PHE A 19 -7.70 -14.80 33.36
C PHE A 19 -6.96 -15.47 32.18
N GLU A 20 -7.02 -16.80 32.11
CA GLU A 20 -6.48 -17.61 31.00
C GLU A 20 -7.20 -17.33 29.67
N ASP A 21 -8.52 -17.14 29.68
CA ASP A 21 -9.31 -16.79 28.49
C ASP A 21 -8.93 -15.39 27.99
N MET A 22 -8.77 -14.43 28.91
CA MET A 22 -8.34 -13.07 28.58
C MET A 22 -6.92 -13.05 27.99
N HIS A 23 -6.01 -13.84 28.55
CA HIS A 23 -4.65 -13.98 28.02
C HIS A 23 -4.67 -14.58 26.61
N THR A 24 -5.43 -15.66 26.41
CA THR A 24 -5.59 -16.32 25.11
C THR A 24 -6.18 -15.38 24.06
N GLN A 25 -7.24 -14.63 24.41
CA GLN A 25 -7.83 -13.61 23.53
C GLN A 25 -6.82 -12.54 23.12
N ARG A 26 -5.98 -12.07 24.06
CA ARG A 26 -4.93 -11.09 23.77
C ARG A 26 -3.88 -11.65 22.82
N VAL A 27 -3.46 -12.91 23.01
CA VAL A 27 -2.53 -13.58 22.09
C VAL A 27 -3.13 -13.69 20.69
N ILE A 28 -4.38 -14.14 20.57
CA ILE A 28 -5.08 -14.23 19.28
C ILE A 28 -5.18 -12.86 18.61
N ALA A 29 -5.52 -11.81 19.36
CA ALA A 29 -5.58 -10.44 18.82
C ALA A 29 -4.21 -9.97 18.30
N ASN A 30 -3.13 -10.22 19.05
CA ASN A 30 -1.77 -9.88 18.63
C ASN A 30 -1.34 -10.63 17.35
N VAL A 31 -1.70 -11.92 17.24
CA VAL A 31 -1.42 -12.72 16.04
C VAL A 31 -2.16 -12.14 14.82
N ARG A 32 -3.44 -11.79 14.98
CA ARG A 32 -4.23 -11.18 13.91
C ARG A 32 -3.65 -9.84 13.45
N GLU A 33 -3.26 -8.98 14.38
CA GLU A 33 -2.67 -7.67 14.02
C GLU A 33 -1.31 -7.82 13.33
N ARG A 34 -0.50 -8.81 13.76
CA ARG A 34 0.74 -9.15 13.07
C ARG A 34 0.48 -9.60 11.64
N GLN A 35 -0.51 -10.47 11.42
CA GLN A 35 -0.90 -10.93 10.08
C GLN A 35 -1.41 -9.77 9.20
N ARG A 36 -2.23 -8.88 9.77
CA ARG A 36 -2.70 -7.67 9.07
C ARG A 36 -1.54 -6.78 8.64
N THR A 37 -0.58 -6.55 9.55
CA THR A 37 0.61 -5.74 9.27
C THR A 37 1.53 -6.41 8.26
N GLN A 38 1.66 -7.74 8.30
CA GLN A 38 2.45 -8.50 7.32
C GLN A 38 1.87 -8.32 5.92
N SER A 39 0.57 -8.52 5.75
CA SER A 39 -0.11 -8.32 4.46
C SER A 39 0.09 -6.90 3.90
N LEU A 40 0.07 -5.88 4.77
CA LEU A 40 0.38 -4.50 4.36
C LEU A 40 1.83 -4.33 3.91
N ASN A 41 2.78 -4.95 4.61
CA ASN A 41 4.20 -4.90 4.23
C ASN A 41 4.45 -5.63 2.90
N ASP A 42 3.75 -6.73 2.65
CA ASP A 42 3.84 -7.48 1.40
C ASP A 42 3.32 -6.63 0.23
N ALA A 43 2.18 -5.95 0.39
CA ALA A 43 1.68 -4.99 -0.60
C ALA A 43 2.68 -3.84 -0.87
N PHE A 44 3.35 -3.35 0.17
CA PHE A 44 4.42 -2.36 0.04
C PHE A 44 5.65 -2.92 -0.70
N ALA A 45 5.96 -4.22 -0.57
CA ALA A 45 7.04 -4.86 -1.30
C ALA A 45 6.69 -5.01 -2.78
N GLU A 46 5.45 -5.43 -3.10
CA GLU A 46 4.96 -5.48 -4.48
C GLU A 46 4.97 -4.10 -5.15
N LEU A 47 4.53 -3.07 -4.45
CA LEU A 47 4.61 -1.70 -4.95
C LEU A 47 6.06 -1.28 -5.28
N ARG A 48 7.05 -1.68 -4.48
CA ARG A 48 8.46 -1.35 -4.77
C ARG A 48 8.98 -2.02 -6.03
N LYS A 49 8.51 -3.23 -6.36
CA LYS A 49 8.97 -3.97 -7.54
C LYS A 49 8.61 -3.27 -8.86
N ILE A 50 7.49 -2.54 -8.89
CA ILE A 50 7.01 -1.87 -10.10
C ILE A 50 7.53 -0.43 -10.25
N ILE A 51 8.06 0.16 -9.18
CA ILE A 51 8.61 1.52 -9.23
C ILE A 51 10.04 1.44 -9.76
N PRO A 52 10.40 2.18 -10.83
CA PRO A 52 11.77 2.17 -11.32
C PRO A 52 12.72 2.84 -10.32
N THR A 53 13.66 2.07 -9.80
CA THR A 53 14.65 2.51 -8.79
C THR A 53 16.08 2.24 -9.26
N LEU A 54 17.05 2.93 -8.67
CA LEU A 54 18.47 2.62 -8.83
C LEU A 54 18.85 1.45 -7.91
N PRO A 55 19.89 0.66 -8.25
CA PRO A 55 20.35 -0.45 -7.39
C PRO A 55 20.73 -0.05 -5.96
N SER A 56 21.10 1.22 -5.73
CA SER A 56 21.44 1.78 -4.43
C SER A 56 20.25 2.33 -3.63
N ASP A 57 19.06 2.41 -4.23
CA ASP A 57 17.91 3.06 -3.60
C ASP A 57 17.39 2.22 -2.42
N LYS A 58 17.50 2.77 -1.20
CA LYS A 58 16.86 2.22 0.00
C LYS A 58 15.65 3.07 0.37
N LEU A 59 14.46 2.63 -0.05
CA LEU A 59 13.22 3.40 0.09
C LEU A 59 12.43 3.05 1.37
N SER A 60 12.27 4.04 2.26
CA SER A 60 11.28 4.00 3.34
C SER A 60 9.84 3.94 2.81
N LYS A 61 8.86 3.67 3.69
CA LYS A 61 7.43 3.62 3.30
C LYS A 61 6.97 4.94 2.67
N ILE A 62 7.32 6.07 3.26
CA ILE A 62 6.95 7.39 2.73
C ILE A 62 7.66 7.68 1.39
N GLN A 63 8.93 7.33 1.25
CA GLN A 63 9.66 7.50 -0.02
C GLN A 63 9.06 6.63 -1.13
N THR A 64 8.65 5.40 -0.81
CA THR A 64 7.98 4.49 -1.75
C THR A 64 6.69 5.14 -2.27
N LEU A 65 5.84 5.67 -1.38
CA LEU A 65 4.60 6.33 -1.78
C LEU A 65 4.85 7.59 -2.63
N LYS A 66 5.80 8.44 -2.22
CA LYS A 66 6.16 9.65 -2.98
C LYS A 66 6.71 9.30 -4.37
N LEU A 67 7.55 8.28 -4.46
CA LEU A 67 8.13 7.85 -5.73
C LEU A 67 7.08 7.19 -6.64
N ALA A 68 6.15 6.41 -6.06
CA ALA A 68 5.01 5.85 -6.79
C ALA A 68 4.14 6.94 -7.43
N ALA A 69 3.76 7.96 -6.65
CA ALA A 69 2.98 9.09 -7.15
C ALA A 69 3.70 9.80 -8.33
N ARG A 70 4.99 10.09 -8.16
CA ARG A 70 5.81 10.68 -9.24
C ARG A 70 5.89 9.79 -10.47
N TYR A 71 5.96 8.47 -10.29
CA TYR A 71 5.99 7.55 -11.43
C TYR A 71 4.67 7.55 -12.19
N ILE A 72 3.54 7.62 -11.47
CA ILE A 72 2.22 7.79 -12.08
C ILE A 72 2.17 9.10 -12.89
N ASP A 73 2.59 10.22 -12.31
CA ASP A 73 2.61 11.53 -13.00
C ASP A 73 3.47 11.50 -14.27
N PHE A 74 4.64 10.88 -14.20
CA PHE A 74 5.51 10.67 -15.34
C PHE A 74 4.82 9.86 -16.44
N LEU A 75 4.17 8.75 -16.09
CA LEU A 75 3.43 7.94 -17.07
C LEU A 75 2.29 8.72 -17.71
N TYR A 76 1.57 9.56 -16.96
CA TYR A 76 0.55 10.46 -17.51
C TYR A 76 1.14 11.45 -18.54
N GLN A 77 2.31 12.03 -18.28
CA GLN A 77 2.97 12.93 -19.24
C GLN A 77 3.42 12.22 -20.51
N VAL A 78 3.95 10.99 -20.36
CA VAL A 78 4.36 10.16 -21.50
C VAL A 78 3.15 9.86 -22.38
N LEU A 79 2.02 9.48 -21.78
CA LEU A 79 0.79 9.17 -22.51
C LEU A 79 0.19 10.41 -23.21
N GLN A 80 0.19 11.58 -22.57
CA GLN A 80 -0.28 12.82 -23.19
C GLN A 80 0.60 13.30 -24.35
N SER A 81 1.91 13.07 -24.26
CA SER A 81 2.86 13.44 -25.32
C SER A 81 2.74 12.53 -26.56
N ASP A 82 2.29 11.28 -26.38
CA ASP A 82 2.05 10.32 -27.46
C ASP A 82 0.81 10.68 -28.31
N GLU A 83 -0.14 11.44 -27.74
CA GLU A 83 -1.34 11.93 -28.45
C GLU A 83 -1.03 13.01 -29.51
N LEU A 84 0.15 13.64 -29.46
CA LEU A 84 0.57 14.70 -30.37
C LEU A 84 1.51 14.21 -31.50
N ASP A 85 2.11 13.02 -31.40
CA ASP A 85 3.18 12.54 -32.28
C ASP A 85 3.04 11.04 -32.67
N HIS A 86 1.83 10.69 -33.13
CA HIS A 86 1.28 9.34 -33.34
C HIS A 86 2.01 8.35 -34.29
N LYS A 87 3.27 8.58 -34.70
CA LYS A 87 4.04 7.59 -35.49
C LYS A 87 5.47 7.31 -35.03
N ILE A 88 6.06 8.10 -34.13
CA ILE A 88 7.46 7.92 -33.69
C ILE A 88 7.55 7.48 -32.22
N THR A 89 6.58 7.85 -31.40
CA THR A 89 6.63 7.67 -29.93
C THR A 89 6.14 6.29 -29.47
N SER A 90 5.14 5.71 -30.15
CA SER A 90 4.52 4.42 -29.81
C SER A 90 5.49 3.22 -29.77
N CYS A 91 6.60 3.26 -30.52
CA CYS A 91 7.64 2.21 -30.50
C CYS A 91 8.85 2.56 -29.62
N ASN A 92 8.95 3.83 -29.20
CA ASN A 92 9.85 4.20 -28.13
C ASN A 92 9.23 3.74 -26.80
N TYR A 93 9.83 3.77 -25.61
CA TYR A 93 9.14 3.36 -24.34
C TYR A 93 8.50 1.94 -24.17
N LEU A 94 8.16 1.15 -25.18
CA LEU A 94 7.57 -0.19 -25.03
C LEU A 94 8.51 -1.18 -24.29
N ALA A 95 9.81 -0.89 -24.26
CA ALA A 95 10.76 -1.61 -23.43
C ALA A 95 10.79 -1.03 -22.00
N HIS A 96 10.49 -1.86 -21.00
CA HIS A 96 10.55 -1.53 -19.57
C HIS A 96 11.86 -0.82 -19.16
N GLU A 97 12.99 -1.23 -19.74
CA GLU A 97 14.31 -0.62 -19.50
C GLU A 97 14.39 0.84 -19.97
N ARG A 98 13.73 1.17 -21.09
CA ARG A 98 13.71 2.53 -21.63
C ARG A 98 12.82 3.47 -20.82
N LEU A 99 11.66 3.00 -20.36
CA LEU A 99 10.82 3.76 -19.44
C LEU A 99 11.53 3.98 -18.10
N SER A 100 12.23 2.97 -17.59
CA SER A 100 12.98 3.06 -16.33
C SER A 100 14.14 4.07 -16.43
N TYR A 101 14.86 4.06 -17.55
CA TYR A 101 15.90 5.05 -17.84
C TYR A 101 15.31 6.46 -17.97
N ALA A 102 14.28 6.64 -18.78
CA ALA A 102 13.62 7.93 -18.98
C ALA A 102 13.07 8.50 -17.68
N PHE A 103 12.44 7.68 -16.84
CA PHE A 103 11.99 8.09 -15.51
C PHE A 103 13.16 8.51 -14.61
N SER A 104 14.29 7.80 -14.69
CA SER A 104 15.48 8.14 -13.91
C SER A 104 16.07 9.48 -14.33
N VAL A 105 16.11 9.78 -15.63
CA VAL A 105 16.51 11.08 -16.15
C VAL A 105 15.51 12.16 -15.71
N TRP A 106 14.21 11.95 -15.93
CA TRP A 106 13.14 12.88 -15.55
C TRP A 106 13.13 13.21 -14.05
N ARG A 107 13.44 12.22 -13.20
CA ARG A 107 13.56 12.37 -11.75
C ARG A 107 14.79 13.20 -11.34
N MET A 108 15.88 13.13 -12.10
CA MET A 108 17.18 13.73 -11.76
C MET A 108 17.38 15.10 -12.41
N GLU A 109 16.76 15.34 -13.58
CA GLU A 109 16.70 16.64 -14.23
C GLU A 109 15.81 17.60 -13.43
N GLY A 110 16.39 18.16 -12.37
CA GLY A 110 16.46 19.61 -12.14
C GLY A 110 15.20 20.46 -11.98
N ALA A 111 14.01 20.06 -12.42
CA ALA A 111 12.78 20.85 -12.22
C ALA A 111 12.45 21.06 -10.73
N TRP A 112 13.20 20.42 -9.82
CA TRP A 112 13.00 20.43 -8.37
C TRP A 112 14.28 20.67 -7.55
N SER A 113 15.41 21.08 -8.16
CA SER A 113 16.52 21.62 -7.34
C SER A 113 16.20 23.02 -6.78
N MET A 114 15.04 23.58 -7.13
CA MET A 114 14.52 24.87 -6.67
C MET A 114 13.33 24.71 -5.72
N SER A 115 13.43 23.86 -4.69
CA SER A 115 12.51 23.96 -3.53
C SER A 115 13.08 23.41 -2.22
N ALA A 116 14.41 23.31 -2.11
CA ALA A 116 15.11 22.98 -0.87
C ALA A 116 15.84 24.19 -0.27
N SER A 117 15.30 25.39 -0.49
CA SER A 117 15.66 26.60 0.26
C SER A 117 14.37 27.20 0.81
N HIS A 118 13.99 26.82 2.02
CA HIS A 118 13.74 27.72 3.16
C HIS A 118 13.49 26.89 4.43
#